data_AF-A0A2H1WG14-F1
#
_entry.id   AF-A0A2H1WG14-F1
#
_cell.length_a   1.000
_cell.length_b   1.000
_cell.length_c   1.000
_cell.angle_alpha   90.00
_cell.angle_beta   90.00
_cell.angle_gamma   90.00
#
_symmetry.space_group_name_H-M   'P 1'
#
loop_
_entity.id
_entity.type
_entity.pdbx_description
1 polymer ?
#
loop_
_entity_poly.entity_id
_entity_poly.type
_entity_poly.pdbx_seq_one_letter_code
_entity_poly.pdbx_strand_id
1 'polypeptide(L)'
;DYMERMGMDIRMQCILCNWAGPKIILEYHIRKEHAGQIVECAGSECVARYSLGALTARRRCLTHVLQLRGDLYLLSAQYRDPDDFIASLSTLSYEPDAPKTGSMTIYNKVTGEPFTWQGEITDLPLCMPYENSPNCFRLSLSKMDLLPNSANLKLLNRELVVRSPTKVVVGQPELDNIHINLIVKIFD
;
A
#
# COMPACT_ATOMS: atom_id res chain seq x y z
N ASP A 1 -23.31 7.49 23.20
CA ASP A 1 -22.39 8.56 23.67
C ASP A 1 -21.02 8.09 24.17
N TYR A 2 -20.87 7.29 25.26
CA TYR A 2 -19.54 6.73 25.65
C TYR A 2 -19.09 5.58 24.73
N MET A 3 -20.01 4.68 24.39
CA MET A 3 -19.76 3.50 23.54
C MET A 3 -19.36 3.88 22.10
N GLU A 4 -20.00 4.94 21.55
CA GLU A 4 -19.67 5.51 20.24
C GLU A 4 -18.28 6.16 20.23
N ARG A 5 -17.91 6.89 21.29
CA ARG A 5 -16.58 7.48 21.44
C ARG A 5 -15.46 6.44 21.54
N MET A 6 -15.75 5.28 22.12
CA MET A 6 -14.83 4.15 22.21
C MET A 6 -14.82 3.28 20.94
N GLY A 7 -15.62 3.61 19.91
CA GLY A 7 -15.69 2.83 18.68
C GLY A 7 -16.17 1.38 18.88
N MET A 8 -16.91 1.11 19.96
CA MET A 8 -17.43 -0.24 20.26
C MET A 8 -18.56 -0.66 19.31
N ASP A 9 -19.31 0.31 18.80
CA ASP A 9 -20.42 0.08 17.87
C ASP A 9 -19.94 -0.05 16.41
N ILE A 10 -18.68 0.30 16.14
CA ILE A 10 -18.06 0.24 14.81
C ILE A 10 -17.43 -1.13 14.63
N ARG A 11 -18.07 -1.99 13.82
CA ARG A 11 -17.49 -3.27 13.42
C ARG A 11 -16.54 -3.10 12.25
N MET A 12 -15.35 -3.68 12.37
CA MET A 12 -14.32 -3.73 11.34
C MET A 12 -13.90 -5.17 11.10
N GLN A 13 -13.46 -5.46 9.88
CA GLN A 13 -12.85 -6.73 9.52
C GLN A 13 -11.33 -6.57 9.56
N CYS A 14 -10.61 -7.58 10.06
CA CYS A 14 -9.16 -7.58 9.98
C CYS A 14 -8.70 -7.57 8.52
N ILE A 15 -7.73 -6.72 8.19
CA ILE A 15 -7.17 -6.66 6.84
C ILE A 15 -6.33 -7.90 6.49
N LEU A 16 -5.87 -8.64 7.51
CA LEU A 16 -4.98 -9.80 7.35
C LEU A 16 -5.71 -11.15 7.46
N CYS A 17 -6.95 -11.19 7.97
CA CYS A 17 -7.71 -12.43 8.12
C CYS A 17 -9.23 -12.23 8.08
N ASN A 18 -10.00 -13.29 8.34
CA ASN A 18 -11.47 -13.23 8.30
C ASN A 18 -12.10 -12.81 9.64
N TRP A 19 -11.30 -12.46 10.65
CA TRP A 19 -11.82 -11.99 11.92
C TRP A 19 -12.54 -10.64 11.74
N ALA A 20 -13.65 -10.46 12.46
CA ALA A 20 -14.38 -9.20 12.51
C ALA A 20 -14.82 -8.90 13.94
N GLY A 21 -14.73 -7.63 14.33
CA GLY A 21 -15.09 -7.17 15.67
C GLY A 21 -14.98 -5.65 15.81
N PRO A 22 -15.13 -5.11 17.03
CA PRO A 22 -15.06 -3.68 17.27
C PRO A 22 -13.72 -3.05 16.85
N LYS A 23 -13.75 -1.81 16.29
CA LYS A 23 -12.54 -1.05 15.89
C LYS A 23 -11.50 -0.99 17.00
N ILE A 24 -11.93 -0.77 18.24
CA ILE A 24 -11.04 -0.60 19.41
C ILE A 24 -10.17 -1.83 19.71
N ILE A 25 -10.61 -3.04 19.34
CA ILE A 25 -9.80 -4.26 19.56
C ILE A 25 -9.10 -4.74 18.28
N LEU A 26 -9.27 -4.04 17.15
CA LEU A 26 -8.64 -4.42 15.88
C LEU A 26 -7.12 -4.37 15.98
N GLU A 27 -6.57 -3.29 16.55
CA GLU A 27 -5.12 -3.14 16.72
C GLU A 27 -4.56 -4.26 17.60
N TYR A 28 -5.21 -4.54 18.74
CA TYR A 28 -4.84 -5.63 19.63
C TYR A 28 -4.88 -7.00 18.92
N HIS A 29 -5.93 -7.26 18.14
CA HIS A 29 -6.05 -8.48 17.36
C HIS A 29 -4.89 -8.64 16.36
N ILE A 30 -4.54 -7.58 15.61
CA ILE A 30 -3.41 -7.60 14.67
C ILE A 30 -2.10 -7.87 15.39
N ARG A 31 -1.83 -7.19 16.51
CA ARG A 31 -0.61 -7.40 17.30
C ARG A 31 -0.50 -8.83 17.82
N LYS A 32 -1.60 -9.41 18.27
CA LYS A 32 -1.60 -10.74 18.89
C LYS A 32 -1.53 -11.86 17.86
N GLU A 33 -2.39 -11.82 16.85
CA GLU A 33 -2.60 -12.94 15.92
C GLU A 33 -1.72 -12.81 14.65
N HIS A 34 -1.20 -11.61 14.39
CA HIS A 34 -0.45 -11.29 13.16
C HIS A 34 0.92 -10.62 13.41
N ALA A 35 1.51 -10.79 14.60
CA ALA A 35 2.83 -10.25 14.95
C ALA A 35 3.89 -10.51 13.86
N GLY A 36 3.92 -11.73 13.30
CA GLY A 36 4.88 -12.11 12.25
C GLY A 36 4.67 -11.46 10.88
N GLN A 37 3.56 -10.73 10.68
CA GLN A 37 3.26 -9.99 9.45
C GLN A 37 3.44 -8.47 9.61
N ILE A 38 3.78 -8.01 10.82
CA ILE A 38 4.06 -6.61 11.10
C ILE A 38 5.49 -6.30 10.67
N VAL A 39 5.65 -5.32 9.78
CA VAL A 39 6.95 -4.86 9.31
C VAL A 39 7.44 -3.77 10.26
N GLU A 40 8.43 -4.10 11.08
CA GLU A 40 9.12 -3.13 11.94
C GLU A 40 9.94 -2.16 11.11
N CYS A 41 9.71 -0.86 11.29
CA CYS A 41 10.44 0.19 10.60
C CYS A 41 11.73 0.54 11.34
N ALA A 42 12.82 0.67 10.59
CA ALA A 42 14.10 1.08 11.15
C ALA A 42 14.22 2.62 11.13
N GLY A 43 14.30 3.25 12.29
CA GLY A 43 14.44 4.70 12.39
C GLY A 43 13.12 5.42 12.09
N SER A 44 13.09 6.29 11.08
CA SER A 44 11.89 7.03 10.64
C SER A 44 11.37 6.58 9.27
N GLU A 45 11.98 5.54 8.69
CA GLU A 45 11.70 5.10 7.33
C GLU A 45 11.37 3.60 7.29
N CYS A 46 10.33 3.27 6.53
CA CYS A 46 9.89 1.91 6.27
C CYS A 46 10.01 1.65 4.77
N VAL A 47 10.40 0.44 4.37
CA VAL A 47 10.37 0.04 2.97
C VAL A 47 9.38 -1.11 2.80
N ALA A 48 8.35 -0.87 2.02
CA ALA A 48 7.39 -1.89 1.63
C ALA A 48 7.64 -2.32 0.19
N ARG A 49 7.68 -3.62 -0.04
CA ARG A 49 7.89 -4.21 -1.36
C ARG A 49 6.59 -4.82 -1.87
N TYR A 50 6.22 -4.46 -3.09
CA TYR A 50 5.11 -5.06 -3.81
C TYR A 50 5.62 -5.69 -5.10
N SER A 51 5.22 -6.92 -5.40
CA SER A 51 5.41 -7.47 -6.75
C SER A 51 4.31 -6.93 -7.68
N LEU A 52 4.68 -6.56 -8.90
CA LEU A 52 3.72 -6.12 -9.89
C LEU A 52 2.70 -7.22 -10.22
N GLY A 53 3.14 -8.48 -10.31
CA GLY A 53 2.23 -9.61 -10.56
C GLY A 53 1.14 -9.77 -9.48
N ALA A 54 1.49 -9.70 -8.19
CA ALA A 54 0.48 -9.70 -7.13
C ALA A 54 -0.49 -8.50 -7.20
N LEU A 55 -0.01 -7.31 -7.56
CA LEU A 55 -0.86 -6.12 -7.70
C LEU A 55 -1.83 -6.24 -8.89
N THR A 56 -1.38 -6.77 -10.03
CA THR A 56 -2.22 -6.94 -11.22
C THR A 56 -3.21 -8.09 -11.08
N ALA A 57 -2.81 -9.18 -10.41
CA ALA A 57 -3.66 -10.35 -10.15
C ALA A 57 -4.86 -10.03 -9.25
N ARG A 58 -4.72 -9.07 -8.32
CA ARG A 58 -5.76 -8.75 -7.34
C ARG A 58 -6.61 -7.56 -7.80
N ARG A 59 -7.92 -7.67 -7.62
CA ARG A 59 -8.84 -6.52 -7.78
C ARG A 59 -8.89 -5.63 -6.53
N ARG A 60 -8.43 -6.15 -5.39
CA ARG A 60 -8.41 -5.46 -4.09
C ARG A 60 -7.01 -4.94 -3.76
N CYS A 61 -6.93 -3.99 -2.84
CA CYS A 61 -5.65 -3.49 -2.33
C CYS A 61 -4.85 -4.62 -1.66
N LEU A 62 -3.54 -4.57 -1.86
CA LEU A 62 -2.54 -5.29 -1.08
C LEU A 62 -2.09 -4.39 0.07
N THR A 63 -2.25 -4.85 1.30
CA THR A 63 -1.93 -4.06 2.48
C THR A 63 -0.77 -4.68 3.25
N HIS A 64 0.20 -3.85 3.61
CA HIS A 64 1.23 -4.16 4.58
C HIS A 64 0.91 -3.45 5.89
N VAL A 65 1.15 -4.11 7.02
CA VAL A 65 1.09 -3.49 8.34
C VAL A 65 2.50 -3.07 8.72
N LEU A 66 2.69 -1.77 8.94
CA LEU A 66 3.95 -1.19 9.34
C LEU A 66 3.88 -0.82 10.82
N GLN A 67 4.98 -0.99 11.54
CA GLN A 67 5.11 -0.51 12.91
C GLN A 67 6.23 0.52 13.01
N LEU A 68 5.89 1.69 13.54
CA LEU A 68 6.83 2.77 13.77
C LEU A 68 6.58 3.39 15.15
N ARG A 69 7.61 3.42 16.01
CA ARG A 69 7.55 3.98 17.37
C ARG A 69 6.41 3.46 18.24
N GLY A 70 5.99 2.22 17.98
CA GLY A 70 4.91 1.59 18.71
C GLY A 70 3.52 1.79 18.09
N ASP A 71 3.36 2.62 17.06
CA ASP A 71 2.08 2.78 16.35
C ASP A 71 2.00 1.85 15.14
N LEU A 72 0.77 1.43 14.78
CA LEU A 72 0.52 0.66 13.56
C LEU A 72 -0.05 1.50 12.43
N TYR A 73 0.56 1.36 11.26
CA TYR A 73 0.14 1.97 10.02
C TYR A 73 -0.19 0.91 8.98
N LEU A 74 -1.11 1.23 8.09
CA LEU A 74 -1.54 0.39 6.99
C LEU A 74 -1.12 1.04 5.68
N LEU A 75 -0.22 0.38 4.96
CA LEU A 75 0.18 0.79 3.63
C LEU A 75 -0.54 -0.09 2.61
N SER A 76 -1.54 0.47 1.96
CA SER A 76 -2.36 -0.20 0.96
C SER A 76 -1.96 0.23 -0.43
N ALA A 77 -1.69 -0.72 -1.32
CA ALA A 77 -1.36 -0.48 -2.72
C ALA A 77 -2.27 -1.27 -3.65
N GLN A 78 -2.58 -0.68 -4.80
CA GLN A 78 -3.45 -1.26 -5.82
C GLN A 78 -2.94 -0.87 -7.20
N TYR A 79 -3.03 -1.80 -8.15
CA TYR A 79 -2.95 -1.47 -9.56
C TYR A 79 -4.36 -1.17 -10.09
N ARG A 80 -4.52 -0.03 -10.75
CA ARG A 80 -5.74 0.42 -11.41
C ARG A 80 -5.50 0.50 -12.92
N ASP A 81 -6.34 -0.20 -13.66
CA ASP A 81 -6.29 -0.18 -15.12
C ASP A 81 -6.46 1.24 -15.67
N PRO A 82 -5.70 1.64 -16.71
CA PRO A 82 -4.80 0.80 -17.51
C PRO A 82 -3.32 0.85 -17.11
N ASP A 83 -2.89 1.72 -16.18
CA ASP A 83 -1.45 1.91 -15.92
C ASP A 83 -1.13 2.57 -14.56
N ASP A 84 -2.09 2.67 -13.64
CA ASP A 84 -1.91 3.43 -12.40
C ASP A 84 -1.52 2.52 -11.24
N PHE A 85 -0.39 2.83 -10.61
CA PHE A 85 -0.13 2.40 -9.25
C PHE A 85 -0.71 3.43 -8.29
N ILE A 86 -1.48 2.95 -7.33
CA ILE A 86 -2.09 3.77 -6.29
C ILE A 86 -1.71 3.21 -4.94
N ALA A 87 -1.20 4.06 -4.05
CA ALA A 87 -0.93 3.71 -2.66
C ALA A 87 -1.51 4.73 -1.68
N SER A 88 -2.02 4.26 -0.55
CA SER A 88 -2.47 5.10 0.55
C SER A 88 -1.88 4.61 1.86
N LEU A 89 -1.58 5.55 2.74
CA LEU A 89 -1.13 5.30 4.10
C LEU A 89 -2.27 5.66 5.06
N SER A 90 -2.58 4.76 5.98
CA SER A 90 -3.59 4.99 7.02
C SER A 90 -3.07 4.59 8.39
N THR A 91 -3.61 5.17 9.44
CA THR A 91 -3.31 4.80 10.83
C THR A 91 -4.41 3.91 11.42
N LEU A 92 -4.02 2.94 12.25
CA LEU A 92 -4.96 2.20 13.11
C LEU A 92 -5.20 2.93 14.45
N SER A 93 -4.23 3.72 14.87
CA SER A 93 -4.25 4.48 16.12
C SER A 93 -4.89 5.85 15.85
N TYR A 94 -6.13 6.04 16.32
CA TYR A 94 -6.86 7.31 16.18
C TYR A 94 -6.45 8.28 17.28
N GLU A 95 -5.76 9.36 16.91
CA GLU A 95 -5.45 10.47 17.80
C GLU A 95 -6.03 11.76 17.21
N PRO A 96 -7.24 12.17 17.63
CA PRO A 96 -7.94 13.32 17.05
C PRO A 96 -7.17 14.63 17.20
N ASP A 97 -6.29 14.73 18.20
CA ASP A 97 -5.59 15.96 18.57
C ASP A 97 -4.19 16.09 17.94
N ALA A 98 -3.73 15.09 17.18
CA ALA A 98 -2.39 15.05 16.58
C ALA A 98 -2.45 14.51 15.13
N PRO A 99 -2.72 15.36 14.13
CA PRO A 99 -2.72 14.92 12.74
C PRO A 99 -1.30 14.47 12.34
N LYS A 100 -1.16 13.18 12.04
CA LYS A 100 0.10 12.62 11.57
C LYS A 100 0.27 12.94 10.09
N THR A 101 1.47 13.33 9.69
CA THR A 101 1.79 13.53 8.28
C THR A 101 2.85 12.53 7.85
N GLY A 102 2.92 12.26 6.56
CA GLY A 102 3.90 11.33 6.03
C GLY A 102 4.19 11.57 4.57
N SER A 103 5.19 10.86 4.07
CA SER A 103 5.52 10.80 2.67
C SER A 103 5.66 9.37 2.19
N MET A 104 5.33 9.17 0.91
CA MET A 104 5.48 7.94 0.18
C MET A 104 6.31 8.23 -1.06
N THR A 105 7.44 7.53 -1.21
CA THR A 105 8.40 7.78 -2.30
C THR A 105 8.67 6.50 -3.07
N ILE A 106 8.60 6.59 -4.40
CA ILE A 106 9.12 5.59 -5.33
C ILE A 106 10.22 6.23 -6.15
N TYR A 107 11.35 5.57 -6.24
CA TYR A 107 12.43 5.98 -7.13
C TYR A 107 12.29 5.28 -8.48
N ASN A 108 12.46 6.04 -9.56
CA ASN A 108 12.69 5.48 -10.87
C ASN A 108 13.95 4.60 -10.83
N LYS A 109 13.84 3.34 -11.28
CA LYS A 109 14.96 2.39 -11.15
C LYS A 109 16.14 2.67 -12.07
N VAL A 110 15.93 3.42 -13.14
CA VAL A 110 16.95 3.72 -14.15
C VAL A 110 17.56 5.10 -13.88
N THR A 111 16.74 6.13 -13.71
CA THR A 111 17.21 7.51 -13.53
C THR A 111 17.51 7.86 -12.07
N GLY A 112 16.95 7.12 -11.12
CA GLY A 112 17.00 7.48 -9.69
C GLY A 112 16.14 8.69 -9.32
N GLU A 113 15.30 9.19 -10.23
CA GLU A 113 14.39 10.31 -9.94
C GLU A 113 13.34 9.90 -8.89
N PRO A 114 13.12 10.69 -7.82
CA PRO A 114 12.10 10.40 -6.83
C PRO A 114 10.72 10.92 -7.26
N PHE A 115 9.72 10.06 -7.16
CA PHE A 115 8.32 10.45 -7.18
C PHE A 115 7.77 10.36 -5.76
N THR A 116 7.43 11.51 -5.18
CA THR A 116 7.02 11.61 -3.78
C THR A 116 5.61 12.16 -3.66
N TRP A 117 4.78 11.49 -2.87
CA TRP A 117 3.58 12.05 -2.28
C TRP A 117 3.88 12.44 -0.83
N GLN A 118 3.31 13.56 -0.39
CA GLN A 118 3.34 13.99 0.99
C GLN A 118 1.95 14.50 1.38
N GLY A 119 1.49 14.15 2.57
CA GLY A 119 0.17 14.55 3.04
C GLY A 119 -0.17 14.03 4.43
N GLU A 120 -1.39 14.29 4.85
CA GLU A 120 -1.96 13.81 6.11
C GLU A 120 -2.26 12.31 6.03
N ILE A 121 -1.98 11.61 7.13
CA ILE A 121 -2.29 10.19 7.31
C ILE A 121 -3.68 10.10 7.93
N THR A 122 -4.62 9.55 7.18
CA THR A 122 -6.00 9.40 7.65
C THR A 122 -6.19 8.10 8.42
N ASP A 123 -7.23 8.05 9.23
CA ASP A 123 -7.73 6.80 9.81
C ASP A 123 -8.06 5.76 8.73
N LEU A 124 -7.96 4.49 9.10
CA LEU A 124 -8.51 3.40 8.31
C LEU A 124 -10.01 3.63 8.06
N PRO A 125 -10.47 3.64 6.79
CA PRO A 125 -11.88 3.79 6.48
C PRO A 125 -12.77 2.78 7.19
N LEU A 126 -13.97 3.20 7.59
CA LEU A 126 -14.91 2.33 8.31
C LEU A 126 -15.66 1.36 7.39
N CYS A 127 -15.67 1.62 6.08
CA CYS A 127 -16.43 0.85 5.10
C CYS A 127 -15.55 -0.20 4.40
N MET A 128 -16.10 -1.40 4.22
CA MET A 128 -15.50 -2.47 3.41
C MET A 128 -16.04 -2.46 1.97
N PRO A 129 -15.20 -2.72 0.96
CA PRO A 129 -13.75 -2.96 1.04
C PRO A 129 -12.98 -1.69 1.44
N TYR A 130 -11.88 -1.83 2.19
CA TYR A 130 -11.00 -0.71 2.53
C TYR A 130 -10.36 -0.18 1.25
N GLU A 131 -11.00 0.83 0.66
CA GLU A 131 -10.54 1.47 -0.58
C GLU A 131 -9.54 2.58 -0.26
N ASN A 132 -8.62 2.80 -1.21
CA ASN A 132 -7.68 3.91 -1.09
C ASN A 132 -8.43 5.24 -1.13
N SER A 133 -8.07 6.14 -0.20
CA SER A 133 -8.55 7.52 -0.16
C SER A 133 -8.34 8.24 -1.50
N PRO A 134 -9.21 9.20 -1.88
CA PRO A 134 -8.94 10.07 -3.04
C PRO A 134 -7.62 10.85 -2.90
N ASN A 135 -7.16 11.13 -1.67
CA ASN A 135 -5.86 11.72 -1.37
C ASN A 135 -4.79 10.62 -1.20
N CYS A 136 -4.48 9.92 -2.29
CA CYS A 136 -3.51 8.84 -2.33
C CYS A 136 -2.33 9.17 -3.24
N PHE A 137 -1.23 8.46 -3.07
CA PHE A 137 -0.12 8.50 -4.01
C PHE A 137 -0.52 7.78 -5.30
N ARG A 138 -0.48 8.50 -6.42
CA ARG A 138 -0.77 7.93 -7.74
C ARG A 138 0.42 8.15 -8.66
N LEU A 139 0.90 7.06 -9.27
CA LEU A 139 2.01 7.09 -10.21
C LEU A 139 1.75 6.11 -11.35
N SER A 140 1.92 6.57 -12.58
CA SER A 140 1.85 5.68 -13.75
C SER A 140 3.05 4.73 -13.75
N LEU A 141 2.82 3.43 -13.97
CA LEU A 141 3.90 2.44 -14.02
C LEU A 141 4.93 2.77 -15.09
N SER A 142 4.50 3.38 -16.20
CA SER A 142 5.40 3.84 -17.26
C SER A 142 6.45 4.86 -16.80
N LYS A 143 6.20 5.61 -15.71
CA LYS A 143 7.16 6.57 -15.15
C LYS A 143 8.19 5.95 -14.21
N MET A 144 7.93 4.72 -13.72
CA MET A 144 8.78 4.07 -12.72
C MET A 144 9.98 3.34 -13.34
N ASP A 145 10.01 3.17 -14.67
CA ASP A 145 11.00 2.40 -15.42
C ASP A 145 11.34 1.05 -14.74
N LEU A 146 10.29 0.26 -14.47
CA LEU A 146 10.41 -0.97 -13.69
C LEU A 146 11.19 -2.09 -14.40
N LEU A 147 11.44 -1.96 -15.71
CA LEU A 147 12.19 -2.92 -16.51
C LEU A 147 13.59 -2.41 -16.86
N PRO A 148 14.64 -3.25 -16.71
CA PRO A 148 16.02 -2.83 -16.93
C PRO A 148 16.41 -2.59 -18.41
N ASN A 149 15.52 -2.75 -19.41
CA ASN A 149 15.88 -2.59 -20.83
C ASN A 149 14.67 -2.28 -21.73
N SER A 150 14.48 -1.02 -22.16
CA SER A 150 13.72 -0.54 -23.35
C SER A 150 12.31 -1.08 -23.64
N ALA A 151 11.75 -1.90 -22.76
CA ALA A 151 10.39 -2.40 -22.84
C ALA A 151 9.48 -1.45 -22.07
N ASN A 152 8.74 -0.63 -22.81
CA ASN A 152 7.59 0.06 -22.25
C ASN A 152 6.57 -1.02 -21.84
N LEU A 153 6.49 -1.29 -20.54
CA LEU A 153 5.42 -2.12 -19.98
C LEU A 153 4.09 -1.45 -20.32
N LYS A 154 3.24 -2.11 -21.09
CA LYS A 154 1.82 -1.78 -21.14
C LYS A 154 1.04 -2.96 -20.64
N LEU A 155 0.26 -2.76 -19.59
CA LEU A 155 -0.69 -3.76 -19.13
C LEU A 155 -2.00 -3.55 -19.89
N LEU A 156 -2.44 -4.52 -20.67
CA LEU A 156 -3.78 -4.57 -21.24
C LEU A 156 -4.52 -5.71 -20.55
N ASN A 157 -5.67 -5.42 -19.94
CA ASN A 157 -6.42 -6.39 -19.14
C ASN A 157 -5.58 -7.06 -18.04
N ARG A 158 -4.68 -6.31 -17.38
CA ARG A 158 -3.74 -6.80 -16.35
C ARG A 158 -2.70 -7.81 -16.84
N GLU A 159 -2.58 -7.99 -18.15
CA GLU A 159 -1.56 -8.80 -18.80
C GLU A 159 -0.55 -7.92 -19.52
N LEU A 160 0.71 -8.35 -19.55
CA LEU A 160 1.76 -7.59 -20.20
C LEU A 160 1.66 -7.69 -21.73
N VAL A 161 1.63 -6.54 -22.40
CA VAL A 161 1.64 -6.45 -23.86
C VAL A 161 2.85 -5.65 -24.33
N VAL A 162 3.69 -6.29 -25.14
CA VAL A 162 4.90 -5.69 -25.73
C VAL A 162 4.53 -4.89 -26.98
N ARG A 163 5.08 -3.68 -27.12
CA ARG A 163 4.92 -2.85 -28.34
C ARG A 163 5.96 -3.10 -29.44
N SER A 164 6.67 -4.22 -29.43
CA SER A 164 7.76 -4.49 -30.38
C SER A 164 7.83 -5.97 -30.80
N PRO A 165 8.02 -6.27 -32.09
CA PRO A 165 7.97 -7.64 -32.61
C PRO A 165 9.19 -8.53 -32.25
N THR A 166 10.20 -8.02 -31.52
CA THR A 166 11.46 -8.75 -31.28
C THR A 166 11.84 -9.01 -29.83
N LYS A 167 10.96 -8.76 -28.85
CA LYS A 167 11.23 -9.21 -27.46
C LYS A 167 9.99 -9.83 -26.83
N VAL A 168 10.13 -11.12 -26.54
CA VAL A 168 9.17 -11.96 -25.82
C VAL A 168 9.36 -11.71 -24.33
N VAL A 169 8.30 -11.30 -23.63
CA VAL A 169 8.19 -11.43 -22.17
C VAL A 169 6.80 -12.01 -21.90
N VAL A 170 6.79 -13.24 -21.37
CA VAL A 170 5.60 -14.09 -21.25
C VAL A 170 5.19 -14.20 -19.79
N GLY A 171 3.97 -13.75 -19.50
CA GLY A 171 3.17 -14.26 -18.38
C GLY A 171 3.39 -13.63 -17.00
N GLN A 172 2.44 -13.91 -16.12
CA GLN A 172 2.40 -13.55 -14.70
C GLN A 172 3.70 -13.83 -13.90
N PRO A 173 4.43 -14.94 -14.14
CA PRO A 173 5.68 -15.24 -13.43
C PRO A 173 6.78 -14.18 -13.60
N GLU A 174 6.84 -13.51 -14.76
CA GLU A 174 7.79 -12.41 -14.97
C GLU A 174 7.36 -11.13 -14.25
N LEU A 175 6.04 -10.88 -14.14
CA LEU A 175 5.52 -9.76 -13.36
C LEU A 175 5.80 -9.92 -11.86
N ASP A 176 5.85 -11.15 -11.35
CA ASP A 176 6.18 -11.41 -9.94
C ASP A 176 7.62 -11.05 -9.59
N ASN A 177 8.54 -11.10 -10.56
CA ASN A 177 9.94 -10.69 -10.41
C ASN A 177 10.14 -9.17 -10.49
N ILE A 178 9.11 -8.42 -10.92
CA ILE A 178 9.14 -6.97 -10.97
C ILE A 178 8.63 -6.42 -9.64
N HIS A 179 9.51 -5.73 -8.92
CA HIS A 179 9.18 -5.19 -7.61
C HIS A 179 9.12 -3.67 -7.58
N ILE A 180 8.10 -3.14 -6.92
CA ILE A 180 7.93 -1.73 -6.60
C ILE A 180 8.29 -1.59 -5.12
N ASN A 181 9.33 -0.81 -4.84
CA ASN A 181 9.74 -0.48 -3.47
C ASN A 181 9.15 0.88 -3.13
N LEU A 182 8.25 0.92 -2.16
CA LEU A 182 7.63 2.12 -1.65
C LEU A 182 8.27 2.48 -0.32
N ILE A 183 8.97 3.60 -0.29
CA ILE A 183 9.59 4.12 0.93
C ILE A 183 8.57 5.02 1.62
N VAL A 184 8.31 4.71 2.89
CA VAL A 184 7.35 5.43 3.72
C VAL A 184 8.11 6.14 4.82
N LYS A 185 7.82 7.42 5.02
CA LYS A 185 8.33 8.22 6.12
C LYS A 185 7.17 8.89 6.83
N ILE A 186 7.18 8.86 8.16
CA ILE A 186 6.13 9.47 8.98
C ILE A 186 6.79 10.59 9.78
N PHE A 187 6.15 11.76 9.75
CA PHE A 187 6.60 12.97 10.43
C PHE A 187 5.67 13.20 11.62
N ASP A 188 6.28 13.32 12.80
CA ASP A 188 5.61 13.72 14.04
C ASP A 188 5.62 15.25 14.18
#